data_AF-A0A818HQK3-F1
#
_entry.id   AF-A0A818HQK3-F1
#
_cell.length_a   1.000
_cell.length_b   1.000
_cell.length_c   1.000
_cell.angle_alpha   90.00
_cell.angle_beta   90.00
_cell.angle_gamma   90.00
#
_symmetry.space_group_name_H-M   'P 1'
#
loop_
_entity.id
_entity.type
_entity.pdbx_description
1 polymer ?
#
loop_
_entity_poly.entity_id
_entity_poly.type
_entity_poly.pdbx_seq_one_letter_code
_entity_poly.pdbx_strand_id
1 'polypeptide(L)'
;MGNGNSSAITINLDRNNSLYFSDETVSGTIDLNIRQGKLKADEIYIILMGEIGNTTMPVFSHSNSGFLARSSVKPKYHHIPFYSAKVIIVPPVRQKKLIFGQGQYSWPFDIPLTDYLPPTFDEPQSFPHVRYYLQVVIDKP
;
A
#
# COMPACT_ATOMS: atom_id res chain seq x y z
N MET A 1 2.46 -31.18 11.16
CA MET A 1 1.11 -30.75 10.73
C MET A 1 1.08 -29.22 10.79
N GLY A 2 1.21 -28.55 9.64
CA GLY A 2 1.34 -27.09 9.56
C GLY A 2 -0.03 -26.43 9.65
N ASN A 3 -0.21 -25.57 10.65
CA ASN A 3 -1.45 -24.84 10.91
C ASN A 3 -1.54 -23.64 9.95
N GLY A 4 -1.96 -23.87 8.72
CA GLY A 4 -2.10 -22.85 7.68
C GLY A 4 -3.47 -22.21 7.73
N ASN A 5 -3.62 -21.10 8.45
CA ASN A 5 -4.78 -20.22 8.30
C ASN A 5 -4.75 -19.63 6.87
N SER A 6 -5.40 -20.29 5.92
CA SER A 6 -5.51 -19.83 4.54
C SER A 6 -6.66 -18.82 4.42
N SER A 7 -6.41 -17.58 4.85
CA SER A 7 -7.25 -16.44 4.52
C SER A 7 -6.70 -15.75 3.27
N ALA A 8 -7.54 -15.50 2.28
CA ALA A 8 -7.21 -14.69 1.11
C ALA A 8 -7.96 -13.36 1.19
N ILE A 9 -7.28 -12.26 0.86
CA ILE A 9 -7.87 -10.93 0.76
C ILE A 9 -7.62 -10.38 -0.64
N THR A 10 -8.64 -9.76 -1.24
CA THR A 10 -8.57 -9.24 -2.60
C THR A 10 -9.30 -7.90 -2.68
N ILE A 11 -8.74 -6.97 -3.44
CA ILE A 11 -9.35 -5.69 -3.77
C ILE A 11 -9.83 -5.80 -5.22
N ASN A 12 -11.12 -5.58 -5.44
CA ASN A 12 -11.71 -5.52 -6.76
C ASN A 12 -12.13 -4.07 -7.02
N LEU A 13 -11.57 -3.43 -8.05
CA LEU A 13 -11.97 -2.09 -8.45
C LEU A 13 -13.20 -2.18 -9.36
N ASP A 14 -14.11 -1.21 -9.23
CA ASP A 14 -15.34 -1.20 -10.05
C ASP A 14 -15.06 -0.93 -11.54
N ARG A 15 -13.93 -0.28 -11.84
CA ARG A 15 -13.46 0.00 -13.20
C ARG A 15 -12.40 -1.00 -13.63
N ASN A 16 -12.44 -1.39 -14.91
CA ASN A 16 -11.49 -2.32 -15.52
C ASN A 16 -10.10 -1.71 -15.79
N ASN A 17 -9.98 -0.38 -15.77
CA ASN A 17 -8.72 0.34 -15.89
C ASN A 17 -8.35 1.01 -14.56
N SER A 18 -7.07 0.98 -14.21
CA SER A 18 -6.55 1.60 -12.98
C SER A 18 -6.10 3.05 -13.19
N LEU A 19 -6.72 3.75 -14.15
CA LEU A 19 -6.41 5.16 -14.44
C LEU A 19 -7.47 6.04 -13.78
N TYR A 20 -7.02 6.91 -12.89
CA TYR A 20 -7.87 7.86 -12.18
C TYR A 20 -7.28 9.27 -12.29
N PHE A 21 -8.16 10.26 -12.32
CA PHE A 21 -7.80 11.68 -12.28
C PHE A 21 -8.11 12.30 -10.92
N SER A 22 -7.54 13.47 -10.64
CA SER A 22 -8.00 14.29 -9.51
C SER A 22 -9.51 14.48 -9.56
N ASP A 23 -10.13 14.53 -8.38
CA ASP A 23 -11.58 14.67 -8.17
C ASP A 23 -12.40 13.41 -8.58
N GLU A 24 -11.68 12.40 -9.07
CA GLU A 24 -12.01 10.98 -9.14
C GLU A 24 -12.51 10.41 -7.80
N THR A 25 -13.48 9.49 -7.80
CA THR A 25 -13.66 8.55 -6.68
C THR A 25 -13.10 7.19 -7.08
N VAL A 26 -12.18 6.66 -6.28
CA VAL A 26 -11.71 5.28 -6.38
C VAL A 26 -12.66 4.40 -5.59
N SER A 27 -13.44 3.59 -6.30
CA SER A 27 -14.47 2.71 -5.72
C SER A 27 -14.19 1.25 -6.01
N GLY A 28 -14.62 0.39 -5.10
CA GLY A 28 -14.46 -1.04 -5.26
C GLY A 28 -14.98 -1.84 -4.07
N THR A 29 -14.60 -3.11 -4.07
CA THR A 29 -15.00 -4.07 -3.05
C THR A 29 -13.78 -4.81 -2.51
N ILE A 30 -13.71 -4.95 -1.18
CA ILE A 30 -12.71 -5.78 -0.50
C ILE A 30 -13.35 -7.11 -0.15
N ASP A 31 -12.80 -8.18 -0.72
CA ASP A 31 -13.24 -9.54 -0.45
C ASP A 31 -12.26 -10.26 0.48
N LEU A 32 -12.77 -10.78 1.58
CA LEU A 32 -12.04 -11.61 2.53
C LEU A 32 -12.65 -13.01 2.56
N ASN A 33 -11.85 -14.00 2.16
CA ASN A 33 -12.23 -15.41 2.22
C ASN A 33 -11.42 -16.12 3.32
N ILE A 34 -12.09 -16.50 4.41
CA ILE A 34 -11.51 -17.28 5.50
C ILE A 34 -11.87 -18.74 5.27
N ARG A 35 -10.91 -19.53 4.76
CA ARG A 35 -11.15 -20.95 4.47
C ARG A 35 -11.15 -21.82 5.72
N GLN A 36 -10.33 -21.47 6.71
CA GLN A 36 -10.20 -22.20 7.98
C GLN A 36 -9.86 -21.24 9.12
N GLY A 37 -10.34 -21.58 10.32
CA GLY A 37 -10.03 -20.84 11.55
C GLY A 37 -10.92 -19.62 11.77
N LYS A 38 -10.37 -18.64 12.49
CA LYS A 38 -11.02 -17.36 12.79
C LYS A 38 -10.00 -16.24 12.65
N LEU A 39 -10.40 -15.13 12.03
CA LEU A 39 -9.61 -13.90 12.01
C LEU A 39 -10.05 -13.02 13.20
N LYS A 40 -9.09 -12.56 13.99
CA LYS A 40 -9.29 -11.55 15.02
C LYS A 40 -8.68 -10.25 14.53
N ALA A 41 -9.44 -9.17 14.60
CA ALA A 41 -8.99 -7.83 14.24
C ALA A 41 -9.57 -6.81 15.20
N ASP A 42 -8.85 -5.70 15.40
CA ASP A 42 -9.37 -4.56 16.14
C ASP A 42 -10.05 -3.56 15.18
N GLU A 43 -9.49 -3.40 13.99
CA GLU A 43 -10.03 -2.57 12.91
C GLU A 43 -9.67 -3.22 11.56
N ILE A 44 -10.55 -3.06 10.56
CA ILE A 44 -10.21 -3.31 9.15
C ILE A 44 -10.43 -2.02 8.39
N TYR A 45 -9.41 -1.58 7.65
CA TYR A 45 -9.49 -0.38 6.83
C TYR A 45 -8.73 -0.54 5.53
N ILE A 46 -9.09 0.27 4.55
CA ILE A 46 -8.33 0.44 3.31
C ILE A 46 -7.68 1.81 3.32
N ILE A 47 -6.45 1.87 2.83
CA ILE A 47 -5.70 3.11 2.69
C ILE A 47 -5.23 3.25 1.24
N LEU A 48 -5.52 4.39 0.63
CA LEU A 48 -4.89 4.83 -0.60
C LEU A 48 -3.66 5.65 -0.20
N MET A 49 -2.49 5.25 -0.68
CA MET A 49 -1.24 5.93 -0.42
C MET A 49 -0.62 6.45 -1.72
N GLY A 50 -0.12 7.68 -1.68
CA GLY A 50 0.75 8.24 -2.70
C GLY A 50 2.17 8.38 -2.14
N GLU A 51 3.15 7.86 -2.87
CA GLU A 51 4.56 7.89 -2.48
C GLU A 51 5.43 8.47 -3.58
N ILE A 52 6.43 9.27 -3.18
CA ILE A 52 7.53 9.69 -4.03
C ILE A 52 8.75 8.86 -3.69
N GLY A 53 9.32 8.20 -4.68
CA GLY A 53 10.62 7.56 -4.55
C GLY A 53 11.74 8.43 -5.09
N ASN A 54 12.86 8.48 -4.38
CA ASN A 54 14.08 9.11 -4.85
C ASN A 54 15.29 8.20 -4.64
N THR A 55 16.35 8.48 -5.39
CA THR A 55 17.65 7.85 -5.21
C THR A 55 18.65 8.87 -4.72
N THR A 56 19.44 8.50 -3.71
CA THR A 56 20.61 9.25 -3.30
C THR A 56 21.87 8.50 -3.74
N MET A 57 22.69 9.18 -4.54
CA MET A 57 24.04 8.73 -4.88
C MET A 57 25.01 9.41 -3.91
N PRO A 58 25.87 8.66 -3.19
CA PRO A 58 26.89 9.30 -2.38
C PRO A 58 27.90 10.01 -3.29
N VAL A 59 28.02 11.33 -3.14
CA VAL A 59 29.01 12.13 -3.85
C VAL A 59 30.35 11.95 -3.14
N PHE A 60 31.32 11.32 -3.80
CA PHE A 60 32.69 11.28 -3.29
C PHE A 60 33.43 12.56 -3.72
N SER A 61 33.73 13.43 -2.77
CA SER A 61 34.70 14.50 -2.97
C SER A 61 36.07 13.86 -3.25
N HIS A 62 36.58 14.02 -4.47
CA HIS A 62 37.90 13.54 -4.85
C HIS A 62 38.99 14.21 -4.00
N SER A 63 39.51 13.50 -3.00
CA SER A 63 40.83 13.79 -2.43
C SER A 63 41.77 12.64 -2.77
N ASN A 64 42.62 12.90 -3.77
CA ASN A 64 43.81 12.16 -4.21
C ASN A 64 44.22 10.92 -3.40
N SER A 65 44.16 9.74 -4.02
CA SER A 65 45.23 8.72 -4.04
C SER A 65 44.78 7.46 -4.79
N GLY A 66 45.73 6.80 -5.44
CA GLY A 66 45.49 5.78 -6.47
C GLY A 66 45.03 4.40 -6.00
N PHE A 67 44.67 3.62 -7.03
CA PHE A 67 44.48 2.17 -7.08
C PHE A 67 43.34 1.51 -6.28
N LEU A 68 42.37 1.00 -7.06
CA LEU A 68 41.53 -0.19 -6.87
C LEU A 68 40.55 -0.22 -5.69
N ALA A 69 39.37 0.33 -5.93
CA ALA A 69 38.12 -0.41 -5.77
C ALA A 69 37.01 0.32 -6.55
N ARG A 70 36.56 -0.25 -7.67
CA ARG A 70 35.18 0.00 -8.14
C ARG A 70 34.24 -0.64 -7.13
N SER A 71 34.10 -0.02 -5.96
CA SER A 71 33.02 -0.36 -5.05
C SER A 71 31.74 -0.12 -5.84
N SER A 72 30.94 -1.16 -6.03
CA SER A 72 29.61 -1.04 -6.63
C SER A 72 28.77 -0.21 -5.68
N VAL A 73 28.87 1.11 -5.79
CA VAL A 73 28.09 2.04 -5.00
C VAL A 73 26.65 1.83 -5.41
N LYS A 74 25.89 1.14 -4.55
CA LYS A 74 24.47 0.93 -4.78
C LYS A 74 23.73 2.22 -4.42
N PRO A 75 22.88 2.76 -5.30
CA PRO A 75 22.00 3.86 -4.93
C PRO A 75 21.18 3.48 -3.70
N LYS A 76 21.01 4.42 -2.77
CA LYS A 76 20.05 4.27 -1.68
C LYS A 76 18.70 4.79 -2.17
N TYR A 77 17.70 3.92 -2.12
CA TYR A 77 16.33 4.25 -2.48
C TYR A 77 15.58 4.71 -1.22
N HIS A 78 14.87 5.84 -1.32
CA HIS A 78 13.97 6.30 -0.27
C HIS A 78 12.57 6.44 -0.86
N HIS A 79 11.56 6.01 -0.10
CA HIS A 79 10.16 6.24 -0.39
C HIS A 79 9.59 7.17 0.67
N ILE A 80 8.98 8.26 0.23
CA ILE A 80 8.41 9.29 1.10
C ILE A 80 6.92 9.35 0.80
N PRO A 81 6.04 8.96 1.75
CA PRO A 81 4.60 9.13 1.57
C PRO A 81 4.27 10.62 1.58
N PHE A 82 3.48 11.07 0.60
CA PHE A 82 3.01 12.45 0.50
C PHE A 82 1.48 12.56 0.53
N TYR A 83 0.77 11.46 0.25
CA TYR A 83 -0.68 11.42 0.23
C TYR A 83 -1.19 10.17 0.95
N SER A 84 -2.27 10.33 1.70
CA SER A 84 -2.95 9.23 2.37
C SER A 84 -4.42 9.53 2.54
N ALA A 85 -5.28 8.60 2.13
CA ALA A 85 -6.70 8.61 2.41
C ALA A 85 -7.12 7.26 3.01
N LYS A 86 -7.67 7.28 4.22
CA LYS A 86 -8.09 6.08 4.98
C LYS A 86 -9.61 5.98 5.00
N VAL A 87 -10.14 4.79 4.69
CA VAL A 87 -11.55 4.44 4.86
C VAL A 87 -11.67 3.26 5.80
N ILE A 88 -12.41 3.46 6.88
CA ILE A 88 -12.69 2.40 7.87
C ILE A 88 -13.78 1.51 7.30
N ILE A 89 -13.46 0.23 7.14
CA ILE A 89 -14.36 -0.77 6.56
C ILE A 89 -15.14 -1.47 7.67
N VAL A 90 -14.42 -1.91 8.70
CA VAL A 90 -15.02 -2.44 9.91
C VAL A 90 -14.46 -1.64 11.10
N PRO A 91 -15.31 -0.81 11.75
CA PRO A 91 -14.86 0.06 12.82
C PRO A 91 -14.54 -0.73 14.09
N PRO A 92 -13.70 -0.18 14.97
CA PRO A 92 -13.42 -0.78 16.27
C PRO A 92 -14.71 -0.81 17.11
N VAL A 93 -15.03 -1.99 17.66
CA VAL A 93 -16.14 -2.13 18.60
C VAL A 93 -15.60 -1.87 20.00
N ARG A 94 -16.23 -0.94 20.74
CA ARG A 94 -15.78 -0.58 22.10
C ARG A 94 -15.62 -1.84 22.96
N GLN A 95 -14.38 -2.12 23.35
CA GLN A 95 -13.95 -3.19 24.26
C GLN A 95 -14.18 -4.64 23.76
N LYS A 96 -14.50 -4.85 22.48
CA LYS A 96 -14.64 -6.21 21.92
C LYS A 96 -13.90 -6.33 20.60
N LYS A 97 -13.10 -7.40 20.49
CA LYS A 97 -12.41 -7.77 19.25
C LYS A 97 -13.41 -8.20 18.20
N LEU A 98 -13.17 -7.81 16.95
CA LEU A 98 -13.89 -8.36 15.80
C LEU A 98 -13.41 -9.79 15.59
N ILE A 99 -14.34 -10.73 15.51
CA ILE A 99 -14.05 -12.14 15.26
C ILE A 99 -14.81 -12.58 14.02
N PHE A 100 -14.08 -12.77 12.93
CA PHE A 100 -14.62 -13.30 11.68
C PHE A 100 -14.38 -14.81 11.65
N GLY A 101 -15.47 -15.58 11.57
CA GLY A 101 -15.42 -17.03 11.38
C GLY A 101 -15.08 -17.42 9.95
N GLN A 102 -15.02 -18.73 9.70
CA GLN A 102 -14.95 -19.26 8.33
C GLN A 102 -16.11 -18.71 7.49
N GLY A 103 -15.80 -18.24 6.29
CA GLY A 103 -16.79 -17.62 5.40
C GLY A 103 -16.18 -16.63 4.44
N GLN A 104 -17.05 -16.05 3.62
CA GLN A 104 -16.75 -14.96 2.71
C GLN A 104 -17.35 -13.67 3.25
N TYR A 105 -16.54 -12.63 3.31
CA TYR A 105 -16.94 -11.29 3.72
C TYR A 105 -16.57 -10.35 2.59
N SER A 106 -17.42 -9.37 2.34
CA SER A 106 -17.28 -8.45 1.23
C SER A 106 -17.76 -7.09 1.68
N TRP A 107 -16.94 -6.06 1.44
CA TRP A 107 -17.26 -4.69 1.86
C TRP A 107 -16.94 -3.70 0.74
N PRO A 108 -17.88 -2.82 0.39
CA PRO A 108 -17.62 -1.74 -0.54
C PRO A 108 -16.74 -0.67 0.10
N PHE A 109 -16.01 0.08 -0.72
CA PHE A 109 -15.29 1.28 -0.32
C PHE A 109 -15.36 2.35 -1.41
N ASP A 110 -15.29 3.60 -0.98
CA ASP A 110 -15.22 4.78 -1.84
C ASP A 110 -14.17 5.74 -1.27
N ILE A 111 -13.19 6.12 -2.09
CA ILE A 111 -12.13 7.05 -1.71
C ILE A 111 -12.13 8.23 -2.69
N PRO A 112 -12.59 9.42 -2.30
CA PRO A 112 -12.46 10.61 -3.14
C PRO A 112 -10.98 11.03 -3.25
N LEU A 113 -10.54 11.34 -4.46
CA LEU A 113 -9.23 11.90 -4.75
C LEU A 113 -9.28 13.42 -4.63
N THR A 114 -8.19 14.02 -4.14
CA THR A 114 -8.09 15.48 -3.97
C THR A 114 -7.64 16.18 -5.27
N ASP A 115 -7.93 17.47 -5.39
CA ASP A 115 -7.76 18.26 -6.62
C ASP A 115 -6.29 18.50 -7.08
N TYR A 116 -5.28 17.95 -6.41
CA TYR A 116 -3.87 18.29 -6.68
C TYR A 116 -2.89 17.12 -6.55
N LEU A 117 -3.31 15.93 -6.98
CA LEU A 117 -2.44 14.76 -6.94
C LEU A 117 -1.43 14.81 -8.10
N PRO A 118 -0.11 14.71 -7.85
CA PRO A 118 0.87 14.63 -8.92
C PRO A 118 0.58 13.38 -9.78
N PRO A 119 0.79 13.44 -11.10
CA PRO A 119 0.58 12.28 -11.97
C PRO A 119 1.51 11.13 -11.58
N THR A 120 1.05 9.90 -11.79
CA THR A 120 1.90 8.71 -11.67
C THR A 120 3.06 8.83 -12.66
N PHE A 121 4.27 8.60 -12.16
CA PHE A 121 5.49 8.57 -12.94
C PHE A 121 6.36 7.43 -12.39
N ASP A 122 6.25 6.24 -12.97
CA ASP A 122 6.90 5.02 -12.46
C ASP A 122 7.72 4.36 -13.57
N GLU A 123 8.69 5.12 -14.10
CA GLU A 123 9.63 4.63 -15.08
C GLU A 123 10.79 3.89 -14.39
N PRO A 124 11.12 2.65 -14.79
CA PRO A 124 12.12 1.82 -14.09
C PRO A 124 13.53 2.41 -13.98
N GLN A 125 13.85 3.44 -14.77
CA GLN A 125 15.20 4.00 -14.90
C GLN A 125 15.29 5.50 -14.58
N SER A 126 14.18 6.14 -14.20
CA SER A 126 14.17 7.58 -13.93
C SER A 126 13.60 7.87 -12.54
N PHE A 127 14.20 8.88 -11.90
CA PHE A 127 13.82 9.36 -10.56
C PHE A 127 13.61 10.87 -10.62
N PRO A 128 12.71 11.44 -9.79
CA PRO A 128 11.89 10.75 -8.78
C PRO A 128 10.75 9.95 -9.42
N HIS A 129 10.27 8.89 -8.75
CA HIS A 129 9.05 8.19 -9.16
C HIS A 129 7.87 8.57 -8.29
N VAL A 130 6.67 8.63 -8.86
CA VAL A 130 5.40 8.90 -8.17
C VAL A 130 4.50 7.69 -8.38
N ARG A 131 4.06 7.06 -7.29
CA ARG A 131 3.16 5.90 -7.35
C ARG A 131 2.00 6.03 -6.38
N TYR A 132 0.89 5.40 -6.75
CA TYR A 132 -0.30 5.25 -5.91
C TYR A 132 -0.66 3.78 -5.76
N TYR A 133 -1.06 3.37 -4.57
CA TYR A 133 -1.52 2.01 -4.33
C TYR A 133 -2.56 1.95 -3.22
N LEU A 134 -3.42 0.94 -3.30
CA LEU A 134 -4.35 0.59 -2.25
C LEU A 134 -3.75 -0.51 -1.38
N GLN A 135 -3.94 -0.37 -0.07
CA GLN A 135 -3.54 -1.38 0.90
C GLN A 135 -4.72 -1.64 1.84
N VAL A 136 -5.10 -2.90 2.00
CA VAL A 136 -5.99 -3.29 3.09
C VAL A 136 -5.16 -3.61 4.32
N VAL A 137 -5.52 -3.01 5.44
CA VAL A 137 -4.89 -3.26 6.73
C VAL A 137 -5.91 -3.95 7.64
N ILE A 138 -5.47 -5.09 8.17
CA ILE A 138 -6.18 -5.81 9.23
C ILE A 138 -5.35 -5.58 10.48
N ASP A 139 -5.79 -4.64 11.31
CA ASP A 139 -5.07 -4.31 12.53
C ASP A 139 -5.27 -5.42 13.56
N LYS A 140 -4.14 -5.95 14.05
CA LYS A 140 -4.09 -7.10 14.95
C LYS A 140 -3.42 -6.67 16.27
N PRO A 141 -3.86 -7.25 17.40
CA PRO A 141 -3.26 -7.03 18.70
C PRO A 141 -1.84 -7.59 18.82
#